data_AF-A0A9W9YZE7-F1
#
_entry.id   AF-A0A9W9YZE7-F1
#
_cell.length_a   1.000
_cell.length_b   1.000
_cell.length_c   1.000
_cell.angle_alpha   90.00
_cell.angle_beta   90.00
_cell.angle_gamma   90.00
#
_symmetry.space_group_name_H-M   'P 1'
#
loop_
_entity.id
_entity.type
_entity.pdbx_description
1 polymer ?
#
loop_
_entity_poly.entity_id
_entity_poly.type
_entity_poly.pdbx_seq_one_letter_code
_entity_poly.pdbx_strand_id
1 'polypeptide(L)'
;MSLMLPSIIRFFGYLAQSRPAEVTQQYPAFLQNVFSFLTAGDPALKLIAIQTIGVVAHSEPGLRVIFDNKSRNDETMKILCTDINSSEADVKGRTLEALALIFHSPDVPSEDLSSLTGSLFSAMASNPLQILIEVSKQPFQDVHCAALKVFRSLAKYRWAQEDMTTCPGFLEYLLDRKTETDKAGKELKYGLIAELVRSPFSKEVFDKPFHLRLREYEREGPFYVQAQAAVAFEGAD
;
A
#
# COMPACT_ATOMS: atom_id res chain seq x y z
N MET A 1 18.78 -7.67 -26.13
CA MET A 1 18.76 -6.87 -24.89
C MET A 1 19.92 -7.33 -24.01
N SER A 2 20.74 -6.40 -23.51
CA SER A 2 21.90 -6.72 -22.66
C SER A 2 21.42 -7.36 -21.34
N LEU A 3 21.87 -8.58 -21.05
CA LEU A 3 21.62 -9.30 -19.79
C LEU A 3 21.97 -8.50 -18.53
N MET A 4 22.76 -7.43 -18.66
CA MET A 4 23.26 -6.61 -17.56
C MET A 4 22.31 -5.48 -17.15
N LEU A 5 21.40 -5.05 -18.04
CA LEU A 5 20.58 -3.87 -17.81
C LEU A 5 19.68 -4.00 -16.55
N PRO A 6 18.96 -5.13 -16.34
CA PRO A 6 18.27 -5.41 -15.08
C PRO A 6 19.11 -5.23 -13.81
N SER A 7 20.32 -5.78 -13.82
CA SER A 7 21.23 -5.76 -12.67
C SER A 7 21.77 -4.36 -12.40
N ILE A 8 22.06 -3.59 -13.46
CA ILE A 8 22.50 -2.19 -13.37
C ILE A 8 21.40 -1.33 -12.75
N ILE A 9 20.15 -1.46 -13.23
CA ILE A 9 19.02 -0.70 -12.68
C ILE A 9 18.80 -1.02 -11.21
N ARG A 10 18.87 -2.30 -10.83
CA ARG A 10 18.75 -2.71 -9.43
C ARG A 10 19.86 -2.11 -8.55
N PHE A 11 21.11 -2.12 -9.02
CA PHE A 11 22.24 -1.52 -8.30
C PHE A 11 22.01 -0.03 -8.04
N PHE A 12 21.64 0.73 -9.07
CA PHE A 12 21.36 2.16 -8.92
C PHE A 12 20.12 2.43 -8.06
N GLY A 13 19.11 1.55 -8.09
CA GLY A 13 17.97 1.62 -7.17
C GLY A 13 18.37 1.53 -5.70
N TYR A 14 19.24 0.56 -5.35
CA TYR A 14 19.76 0.45 -3.99
C TYR A 14 20.64 1.65 -3.59
N LEU A 15 21.47 2.14 -4.52
CA LEU A 15 22.31 3.32 -4.25
C LEU A 15 21.43 4.57 -4.02
N ALA A 16 20.40 4.76 -4.86
CA ALA A 16 19.46 5.86 -4.78
C ALA A 16 18.57 5.80 -3.53
N GLN A 17 18.30 4.61 -2.98
CA GLN A 17 17.61 4.49 -1.68
C GLN A 17 18.40 5.19 -0.55
N SER A 18 19.73 5.11 -0.58
CA SER A 18 20.60 5.72 0.44
C SER A 18 20.95 7.18 0.12
N ARG A 19 21.08 7.51 -1.17
CA ARG A 19 21.54 8.83 -1.63
C ARG A 19 20.77 9.31 -2.86
N PRO A 20 19.45 9.57 -2.73
CA PRO A 20 18.60 9.78 -3.88
C PRO A 20 19.02 10.99 -4.71
N ALA A 21 19.23 12.15 -4.08
CA ALA A 21 19.62 13.37 -4.79
C ALA A 21 20.98 13.24 -5.49
N GLU A 22 21.97 12.58 -4.85
CA GLU A 22 23.30 12.39 -5.44
C GLU A 22 23.21 11.54 -6.72
N VAL A 23 22.52 10.40 -6.63
CA VAL A 23 22.41 9.47 -7.76
C VAL A 23 21.65 10.09 -8.93
N THR A 24 20.57 10.81 -8.66
CA THR A 24 19.72 11.32 -9.73
C THR A 24 20.27 12.60 -10.37
N GLN A 25 21.09 13.36 -9.65
CA GLN A 25 21.87 14.46 -10.22
C GLN A 25 23.06 13.97 -11.04
N GLN A 26 23.80 12.97 -10.56
CA GLN A 26 24.97 12.44 -11.27
C GLN A 26 24.61 11.53 -12.45
N TYR A 27 23.49 10.81 -12.35
CA TYR A 27 23.03 9.83 -13.33
C TYR A 27 21.58 10.08 -13.76
N PRO A 28 21.23 11.23 -14.36
CA PRO A 28 19.85 11.55 -14.72
C PRO A 28 19.23 10.55 -15.72
N ALA A 29 20.05 9.94 -16.58
CA ALA A 29 19.63 8.90 -17.52
C ALA A 29 19.09 7.65 -16.80
N PHE A 30 19.52 7.38 -15.55
CA PHE A 30 18.99 6.26 -14.77
C PHE A 30 17.49 6.42 -14.53
N LEU A 31 17.04 7.57 -13.99
CA LEU A 31 15.62 7.81 -13.75
C LEU A 31 14.82 7.83 -15.05
N GLN A 32 15.34 8.47 -16.10
CA GLN A 32 14.66 8.49 -17.39
C GLN A 32 14.41 7.07 -17.93
N ASN A 33 15.40 6.19 -17.82
CA ASN A 33 15.25 4.79 -18.21
C ASN A 33 14.24 4.06 -17.32
N VAL A 34 14.29 4.25 -16.00
CA VAL A 34 13.30 3.66 -15.07
C VAL A 34 11.87 4.06 -15.45
N PHE A 35 11.60 5.35 -15.69
CA PHE A 35 10.28 5.79 -16.13
C PHE A 35 9.90 5.21 -17.50
N SER A 36 10.83 5.18 -18.46
CA SER A 36 10.54 4.59 -19.78
C SER A 36 10.20 3.10 -19.73
N PHE A 37 10.71 2.38 -18.73
CA PHE A 37 10.47 0.95 -18.56
C PHE A 37 9.10 0.64 -17.96
N LEU A 38 8.42 1.60 -17.31
CA LEU A 38 7.03 1.42 -16.85
C LEU A 38 6.07 1.08 -17.98
N THR A 39 6.32 1.58 -19.19
CA THR A 39 5.50 1.33 -20.37
C THR A 39 6.18 0.39 -21.38
N ALA A 40 7.27 -0.28 -20.98
CA ALA A 40 7.96 -1.21 -21.85
C ALA A 40 7.10 -2.44 -22.15
N GLY A 41 7.18 -2.94 -23.38
CA GLY A 41 6.54 -4.20 -23.78
C GLY A 41 7.21 -5.44 -23.17
N ASP A 42 8.42 -5.31 -22.61
CA ASP A 42 9.11 -6.37 -21.88
C ASP A 42 8.64 -6.38 -20.40
N PRO A 43 7.93 -7.43 -19.95
CA PRO A 43 7.44 -7.52 -18.57
C PRO A 43 8.55 -7.46 -17.54
N ALA A 44 9.75 -7.99 -17.83
CA ALA A 44 10.85 -7.97 -16.88
C ALA A 44 11.35 -6.55 -16.62
N LEU A 45 11.45 -5.72 -17.67
CA LEU A 45 11.83 -4.31 -17.53
C LEU A 45 10.77 -3.52 -16.76
N LYS A 46 9.48 -3.76 -17.04
CA LYS A 46 8.38 -3.14 -16.30
C LYS A 46 8.45 -3.47 -14.81
N LEU A 47 8.56 -4.75 -14.45
CA LEU A 47 8.64 -5.17 -13.06
C LEU A 47 9.83 -4.55 -12.31
N ILE A 48 10.98 -4.45 -12.98
CA ILE A 48 12.16 -3.81 -12.42
C ILE A 48 11.93 -2.30 -12.21
N ALA A 49 11.27 -1.63 -13.13
CA ALA A 49 10.93 -0.22 -13.00
C ALA A 49 10.01 0.04 -11.80
N ILE A 50 8.94 -0.74 -11.67
CA ILE A 50 7.98 -0.69 -10.55
C ILE A 50 8.72 -0.86 -9.22
N GLN A 51 9.54 -1.90 -9.11
CA GLN A 51 10.33 -2.17 -7.90
C GLN A 51 11.31 -1.04 -7.59
N THR A 52 11.99 -0.51 -8.60
CA THR A 52 12.98 0.56 -8.43
C THR A 52 12.33 1.84 -7.94
N ILE A 53 11.18 2.21 -8.50
CA ILE A 53 10.41 3.38 -8.05
C ILE A 53 10.01 3.22 -6.59
N GLY A 54 9.44 2.07 -6.21
CA GLY A 54 9.05 1.81 -4.82
C GLY A 54 10.23 1.89 -3.85
N VAL A 55 11.35 1.24 -4.17
CA VAL A 55 12.55 1.21 -3.31
C VAL A 55 13.16 2.60 -3.13
N VAL A 56 13.26 3.40 -4.19
CA VAL A 56 13.78 4.76 -4.09
C VAL A 56 12.80 5.66 -3.33
N ALA A 57 11.50 5.54 -3.60
CA ALA A 57 10.45 6.34 -2.96
C ALA A 57 10.19 6.00 -1.49
N HIS A 58 10.77 4.91 -0.95
CA HIS A 58 10.59 4.48 0.45
C HIS A 58 11.03 5.52 1.50
N SER A 59 11.87 6.50 1.12
CA SER A 59 12.28 7.59 1.99
C SER A 59 11.76 8.92 1.46
N GLU A 60 11.47 9.89 2.33
CA GLU A 60 11.00 11.21 1.91
C GLU A 60 11.93 11.89 0.89
N PRO A 61 13.28 11.92 1.06
CA PRO A 61 14.16 12.48 0.05
C PRO A 61 14.07 11.76 -1.30
N GLY A 62 13.90 10.43 -1.28
CA GLY A 62 13.74 9.65 -2.50
C GLY A 62 12.39 9.87 -3.18
N LEU A 63 11.33 10.00 -2.39
CA LEU A 63 9.99 10.33 -2.86
C LEU A 63 9.99 11.69 -3.57
N ARG A 64 10.62 12.72 -2.97
CA ARG A 64 10.76 14.05 -3.60
C ARG A 64 11.54 14.02 -4.91
N VAL A 65 12.54 13.13 -5.02
CA VAL A 65 13.35 12.97 -6.24
C VAL A 65 12.60 12.22 -7.34
N ILE A 66 11.88 11.15 -7.00
CA ILE A 66 11.06 10.40 -7.96
C ILE A 66 9.91 11.28 -8.47
N PHE A 67 9.24 11.97 -7.54
CA PHE A 67 8.02 12.72 -7.79
C PHE A 67 8.24 14.23 -7.90
N ASP A 68 9.34 14.66 -8.54
CA ASP A 68 9.71 16.07 -8.74
C ASP A 68 8.92 16.79 -9.86
N ASN A 69 8.17 16.05 -10.69
CA ASN A 69 7.51 16.58 -11.87
C ASN A 69 6.03 16.16 -11.91
N LYS A 70 5.13 17.12 -11.68
CA LYS A 70 3.69 16.86 -11.56
C LYS A 70 3.08 16.05 -12.73
N SER A 71 3.41 16.38 -13.98
CA SER A 71 2.83 15.67 -15.13
C SER A 71 3.26 14.20 -15.16
N ARG A 72 4.54 13.94 -14.85
CA ARG A 72 5.07 12.57 -14.79
C ARG A 72 4.56 11.81 -13.57
N ASN A 73 4.32 12.50 -12.46
CA ASN A 73 3.73 11.92 -11.26
C ASN A 73 2.33 11.36 -11.56
N ASP A 74 1.48 12.17 -12.18
CA ASP A 74 0.12 11.78 -12.52
C ASP A 74 0.11 10.57 -13.48
N GLU A 75 0.96 10.59 -14.49
CA GLU A 75 1.13 9.46 -15.43
C GLU A 75 1.61 8.20 -14.71
N THR A 76 2.64 8.31 -13.87
CA THR A 76 3.20 7.20 -13.10
C THR A 76 2.13 6.56 -12.21
N MET A 77 1.38 7.36 -11.45
CA MET A 77 0.35 6.85 -10.54
C MET A 77 -0.82 6.20 -11.30
N LYS A 78 -1.18 6.70 -12.49
CA LYS A 78 -2.18 6.05 -13.37
C LYS A 78 -1.69 4.71 -13.91
N ILE A 79 -0.42 4.61 -14.29
CA ILE A 79 0.19 3.34 -14.73
C ILE A 79 0.15 2.32 -13.59
N LEU A 80 0.59 2.70 -12.38
CA LEU A 80 0.53 1.81 -11.21
C LEU A 80 -0.92 1.41 -10.89
N CYS A 81 -1.89 2.32 -11.04
CA CYS A 81 -3.30 1.98 -10.87
C CYS A 81 -3.81 0.97 -11.91
N THR A 82 -3.33 1.05 -13.15
CA THR A 82 -3.65 0.06 -14.20
C THR A 82 -3.00 -1.28 -13.88
N ASP A 83 -1.74 -1.28 -13.44
CA ASP A 83 -0.98 -2.49 -13.15
C ASP A 83 -1.55 -3.26 -11.93
N ILE A 84 -2.09 -2.59 -10.89
CA ILE A 84 -2.81 -3.30 -9.80
C ILE A 84 -4.15 -3.93 -10.24
N ASN A 85 -4.68 -3.52 -11.40
CA ASN A 85 -5.86 -4.13 -12.02
C ASN A 85 -5.50 -5.16 -13.10
N SER A 86 -4.22 -5.41 -13.34
CA SER A 86 -3.75 -6.37 -14.33
C SER A 86 -4.26 -7.78 -14.06
N SER A 87 -4.44 -8.58 -15.12
CA SER A 87 -4.66 -10.02 -15.04
C SER A 87 -3.39 -10.78 -14.59
N GLU A 88 -2.22 -10.16 -14.71
CA GLU A 88 -0.93 -10.75 -14.32
C GLU A 88 -0.68 -10.58 -12.82
N ALA A 89 -0.72 -11.69 -12.08
CA ALA A 89 -0.58 -11.67 -10.62
C ALA A 89 0.75 -11.08 -10.13
N ASP A 90 1.86 -11.33 -10.83
CA ASP A 90 3.17 -10.79 -10.44
C ASP A 90 3.23 -9.27 -10.63
N VAL A 91 2.75 -8.75 -11.78
CA VAL A 91 2.63 -7.29 -12.00
C VAL A 91 1.78 -6.66 -10.90
N LYS A 92 0.62 -7.23 -10.62
CA LYS A 92 -0.28 -6.75 -9.56
C LYS A 92 0.40 -6.74 -8.19
N GLY A 93 0.98 -7.87 -7.78
CA GLY A 93 1.65 -8.03 -6.50
C GLY A 93 2.84 -7.07 -6.34
N ARG A 94 3.73 -6.99 -7.33
CA ARG A 94 4.88 -6.08 -7.30
C ARG A 94 4.48 -4.61 -7.27
N THR A 95 3.40 -4.27 -7.96
CA THR A 95 2.87 -2.89 -7.96
C THR A 95 2.29 -2.52 -6.60
N LEU A 96 1.55 -3.43 -5.94
CA LEU A 96 1.06 -3.21 -4.58
C LEU A 96 2.22 -3.06 -3.57
N GLU A 97 3.26 -3.89 -3.66
CA GLU A 97 4.45 -3.73 -2.83
C GLU A 97 5.13 -2.37 -3.07
N ALA A 98 5.25 -1.94 -4.33
CA ALA A 98 5.80 -0.63 -4.65
C ALA A 98 4.95 0.52 -4.08
N LEU A 99 3.62 0.43 -4.16
CA LEU A 99 2.70 1.41 -3.56
C LEU A 99 2.84 1.44 -2.03
N ALA A 100 3.00 0.29 -1.38
CA ALA A 100 3.26 0.24 0.06
C ALA A 100 4.55 0.97 0.43
N LEU A 101 5.61 0.84 -0.39
CA LEU A 101 6.85 1.58 -0.20
C LEU A 101 6.69 3.09 -0.48
N ILE A 102 5.97 3.47 -1.54
CA ILE A 102 5.70 4.88 -1.88
C ILE A 102 4.97 5.60 -0.75
N PHE A 103 3.98 4.94 -0.13
CA PHE A 103 3.22 5.53 0.98
C PHE A 103 3.84 5.27 2.35
N HIS A 104 5.00 4.61 2.43
CA HIS A 104 5.64 4.34 3.70
C HIS A 104 6.08 5.64 4.39
N SER A 105 5.85 5.69 5.69
CA SER A 105 6.45 6.70 6.57
C SER A 105 6.83 6.02 7.89
N PRO A 106 8.04 6.23 8.44
CA PRO A 106 8.41 5.64 9.73
C PRO A 106 7.56 6.24 10.86
N ASP A 107 7.37 7.56 10.84
CA ASP A 107 6.66 8.34 11.84
C ASP A 107 5.39 8.99 11.28
N VAL A 108 4.73 9.82 12.09
CA VAL A 108 3.60 10.65 11.64
C VAL A 108 4.10 11.57 10.52
N PRO A 109 3.51 11.52 9.31
CA PRO A 109 3.94 12.34 8.18
C PRO A 109 3.83 13.83 8.47
N SER A 110 4.80 14.61 7.98
CA SER A 110 4.70 16.08 7.93
C SER A 110 3.53 16.52 7.02
N GLU A 111 3.07 17.75 7.17
CA GLU A 111 2.02 18.30 6.29
C GLU A 111 2.43 18.29 4.81
N ASP A 112 3.69 18.63 4.52
CA ASP A 112 4.25 18.60 3.16
C ASP A 112 4.23 17.18 2.58
N LEU A 113 4.72 16.19 3.34
CA LEU A 113 4.73 14.79 2.92
C LEU A 113 3.29 14.28 2.73
N SER A 114 2.40 14.62 3.65
CA SER A 114 0.98 14.27 3.59
C SER A 114 0.28 14.87 2.37
N SER A 115 0.59 16.12 2.02
CA SER A 115 0.06 16.79 0.82
C SER A 115 0.55 16.13 -0.46
N LEU A 116 1.86 15.83 -0.54
CA LEU A 116 2.46 15.15 -1.67
C LEU A 116 1.84 13.76 -1.87
N THR A 117 1.82 12.92 -0.84
CA THR A 117 1.26 11.56 -0.95
C THR A 117 -0.24 11.56 -1.22
N GLY A 118 -1.01 12.48 -0.63
CA GLY A 118 -2.42 12.65 -0.95
C GLY A 118 -2.63 12.96 -2.42
N SER A 119 -1.83 13.88 -3.00
CA SER A 119 -1.92 14.20 -4.42
C SER A 119 -1.57 13.02 -5.34
N LEU A 120 -0.55 12.22 -4.97
CA LEU A 120 -0.17 11.02 -5.72
C LEU A 120 -1.27 9.96 -5.68
N PHE A 121 -1.89 9.76 -4.51
CA PHE A 121 -2.99 8.81 -4.35
C PHE A 121 -4.21 9.22 -5.16
N SER A 122 -4.63 10.50 -5.08
CA SER A 122 -5.74 11.03 -5.89
C SER A 122 -5.46 11.00 -7.39
N ALA A 123 -4.21 11.00 -7.82
CA ALA A 123 -3.86 10.89 -9.24
C ALA A 123 -4.05 9.48 -9.83
N MET A 124 -4.11 8.44 -8.98
CA MET A 124 -4.29 7.05 -9.43
C MET A 124 -5.62 6.84 -10.16
N ALA A 125 -6.71 7.31 -9.55
CA ALA A 125 -8.08 7.15 -10.03
C ALA A 125 -9.02 8.10 -9.27
N SER A 126 -10.30 8.15 -9.67
CA SER A 126 -11.31 8.90 -8.92
C SER A 126 -11.61 8.29 -7.54
N ASN A 127 -11.55 6.95 -7.41
CA ASN A 127 -11.82 6.22 -6.16
C ASN A 127 -10.74 5.14 -5.91
N PRO A 128 -9.48 5.53 -5.68
CA PRO A 128 -8.36 4.59 -5.57
C PRO A 128 -8.50 3.61 -4.40
N LEU A 129 -9.09 4.03 -3.27
CA LEU A 129 -9.30 3.14 -2.13
C LEU A 129 -10.31 2.02 -2.43
N GLN A 130 -11.37 2.32 -3.19
CA GLN A 130 -12.34 1.32 -3.62
C GLN A 130 -11.68 0.24 -4.49
N ILE A 131 -10.80 0.65 -5.41
CA ILE A 131 -10.03 -0.27 -6.25
C ILE A 131 -9.14 -1.18 -5.38
N LEU A 132 -8.44 -0.62 -4.38
CA LEU A 132 -7.61 -1.40 -3.48
C LEU A 132 -8.43 -2.43 -2.67
N ILE A 133 -9.64 -2.08 -2.25
CA ILE A 133 -10.55 -3.03 -1.57
C ILE A 133 -10.94 -4.18 -2.49
N GLU A 134 -11.32 -3.87 -3.73
CA GLU A 134 -11.69 -4.87 -4.72
C GLU A 134 -10.52 -5.82 -5.01
N VAL A 135 -9.31 -5.27 -5.14
CA VAL A 135 -8.07 -6.05 -5.30
C VAL A 135 -7.80 -6.92 -4.06
N SER A 136 -7.99 -6.39 -2.86
CA SER A 136 -7.78 -7.15 -1.61
C SER A 136 -8.75 -8.33 -1.46
N LYS A 137 -9.91 -8.32 -2.10
CA LYS A 137 -10.90 -9.40 -2.02
C LYS A 137 -10.65 -10.54 -3.02
N GLN A 138 -9.64 -10.42 -3.88
CA GLN A 138 -9.31 -11.45 -4.87
C GLN A 138 -8.66 -12.68 -4.22
N PRO A 139 -8.85 -13.90 -4.78
CA PRO A 139 -8.39 -15.15 -4.17
C PRO A 139 -6.89 -15.41 -4.40
N PHE A 140 -6.04 -14.38 -4.29
CA PHE A 140 -4.59 -14.48 -4.45
C PHE A 140 -3.91 -13.98 -3.17
N GLN A 141 -3.33 -14.90 -2.40
CA GLN A 141 -2.80 -14.61 -1.07
C GLN A 141 -1.71 -13.52 -1.08
N ASP A 142 -0.76 -13.58 -2.02
CA ASP A 142 0.33 -12.61 -2.12
C ASP A 142 -0.20 -11.20 -2.45
N VAL A 143 -1.18 -11.10 -3.35
CA VAL A 143 -1.85 -9.85 -3.72
C VAL A 143 -2.63 -9.29 -2.53
N HIS A 144 -3.38 -10.14 -1.85
CA HIS A 144 -4.13 -9.76 -0.65
C HIS A 144 -3.20 -9.21 0.45
N CYS A 145 -2.12 -9.93 0.74
CA CYS A 145 -1.11 -9.49 1.71
C CYS A 145 -0.46 -8.16 1.31
N ALA A 146 -0.13 -7.99 0.02
CA ALA A 146 0.43 -6.73 -0.48
C ALA A 146 -0.58 -5.56 -0.34
N ALA A 147 -1.86 -5.79 -0.62
CA ALA A 147 -2.91 -4.79 -0.41
C ALA A 147 -3.04 -4.36 1.07
N LEU A 148 -2.98 -5.32 2.01
CA LEU A 148 -2.96 -5.01 3.45
C LEU A 148 -1.75 -4.14 3.84
N LYS A 149 -0.56 -4.36 3.23
CA LYS A 149 0.60 -3.50 3.44
C LYS A 149 0.40 -2.08 2.91
N VAL A 150 -0.27 -1.93 1.76
CA VAL A 150 -0.65 -0.61 1.23
C VAL A 150 -1.57 0.11 2.23
N PHE A 151 -2.65 -0.55 2.67
CA PHE A 151 -3.57 0.04 3.66
C PHE A 151 -2.85 0.45 4.94
N ARG A 152 -1.92 -0.39 5.45
CA ARG A 152 -1.16 -0.06 6.65
C ARG A 152 -0.27 1.16 6.46
N SER A 153 0.35 1.30 5.29
CA SER A 153 1.18 2.48 4.96
C SER A 153 0.32 3.74 4.89
N LEU A 154 -0.87 3.63 4.28
CA LEU A 154 -1.87 4.70 4.22
C LEU A 154 -2.44 5.09 5.59
N ALA A 155 -2.57 4.14 6.53
CA ALA A 155 -3.17 4.38 7.85
C ALA A 155 -2.47 5.46 8.72
N LYS A 156 -1.24 5.86 8.36
CA LYS A 156 -0.51 6.95 9.02
C LYS A 156 -0.96 8.34 8.60
N TYR A 157 -1.62 8.48 7.46
CA TYR A 157 -2.07 9.77 6.94
C TYR A 157 -3.50 10.06 7.42
N ARG A 158 -3.77 11.33 7.75
CA ARG A 158 -5.12 11.78 8.12
C ARG A 158 -6.08 11.67 6.94
N TRP A 159 -5.70 12.19 5.78
CA TRP A 159 -6.53 12.16 4.57
C TRP A 159 -6.92 10.73 4.18
N ALA A 160 -6.01 9.77 4.37
CA ALA A 160 -6.29 8.37 4.04
C ALA A 160 -7.25 7.73 5.04
N GLN A 161 -7.17 8.09 6.32
CA GLN A 161 -8.15 7.65 7.31
C GLN A 161 -9.54 8.24 7.00
N GLU A 162 -9.61 9.49 6.58
CA GLU A 162 -10.86 10.13 6.14
C GLU A 162 -11.45 9.41 4.91
N ASP A 163 -10.61 9.10 3.91
CA ASP A 163 -11.00 8.25 2.76
C ASP A 163 -11.50 6.87 3.21
N MET A 164 -10.83 6.23 4.18
CA MET A 164 -11.26 4.94 4.74
C MET A 164 -12.63 4.99 5.40
N THR A 165 -13.00 6.09 6.06
CA THR A 165 -14.33 6.24 6.67
C THR A 165 -15.44 6.44 5.66
N THR A 166 -15.13 7.02 4.50
CA THR A 166 -16.12 7.32 3.45
C THR A 166 -16.22 6.21 2.41
N CYS A 167 -15.25 5.28 2.37
CA CYS A 167 -15.22 4.19 1.42
C CYS A 167 -16.19 3.05 1.81
N PRO A 168 -17.20 2.74 0.97
CA PRO A 168 -18.22 1.76 1.30
C PRO A 168 -17.65 0.37 1.60
N GLY A 169 -18.04 -0.19 2.75
CA GLY A 169 -17.67 -1.55 3.13
C GLY A 169 -16.23 -1.71 3.65
N PHE A 170 -15.41 -0.65 3.68
CA PHE A 170 -14.03 -0.74 4.17
C PHE A 170 -13.99 -1.05 5.68
N LEU A 171 -14.81 -0.35 6.46
CA LEU A 171 -14.84 -0.48 7.91
C LEU A 171 -15.35 -1.86 8.36
N GLU A 172 -16.37 -2.37 7.68
CA GLU A 172 -16.89 -3.73 7.88
C GLU A 172 -15.86 -4.78 7.49
N TYR A 173 -15.24 -4.61 6.32
CA TYR A 173 -14.14 -5.47 5.88
C TYR A 173 -13.02 -5.47 6.93
N LEU A 174 -12.63 -4.31 7.46
CA LEU A 174 -11.54 -4.18 8.42
C LEU A 174 -11.84 -4.86 9.76
N LEU A 175 -13.07 -4.80 10.26
CA LEU A 175 -13.42 -5.42 11.55
C LEU A 175 -13.82 -6.90 11.45
N ASP A 176 -14.16 -7.39 10.26
CA ASP A 176 -14.52 -8.79 10.07
C ASP A 176 -13.28 -9.69 10.12
N ARG A 177 -13.11 -10.42 11.23
CA ARG A 177 -12.00 -11.38 11.41
C ARG A 177 -12.04 -12.54 10.42
N LYS A 178 -13.19 -12.84 9.80
CA LYS A 178 -13.36 -13.97 8.88
C LYS A 178 -12.76 -13.73 7.50
N THR A 179 -12.41 -12.49 7.16
CA THR A 179 -11.73 -12.20 5.89
C THR A 179 -10.32 -12.79 5.85
N GLU A 180 -9.74 -13.09 7.02
CA GLU A 180 -8.38 -13.62 7.15
C GLU A 180 -8.41 -15.08 7.61
N THR A 181 -8.04 -15.99 6.72
CA THR A 181 -8.05 -17.44 7.02
C THR A 181 -6.67 -17.96 7.42
N ASP A 182 -5.60 -17.34 6.94
CA ASP A 182 -4.22 -17.73 7.21
C ASP A 182 -3.51 -16.83 8.24
N LYS A 183 -2.30 -17.24 8.62
CA LYS A 183 -1.48 -16.52 9.62
C LYS A 183 -1.04 -15.14 9.13
N ALA A 184 -0.57 -15.04 7.89
CA ALA A 184 0.04 -13.84 7.34
C ALA A 184 -1.00 -12.71 7.19
N GLY A 185 -2.17 -13.03 6.65
CA GLY A 185 -3.30 -12.11 6.54
C GLY A 185 -3.75 -11.58 7.91
N LYS A 186 -3.90 -12.48 8.90
CA LYS A 186 -4.25 -12.09 10.29
C LYS A 186 -3.24 -11.14 10.91
N GLU A 187 -1.94 -11.41 10.76
CA GLU A 187 -0.87 -10.56 11.31
C GLU A 187 -0.80 -9.20 10.60
N LEU A 188 -0.94 -9.17 9.27
CA LEU A 188 -0.93 -7.94 8.50
C LEU A 188 -2.14 -7.05 8.79
N LYS A 189 -3.34 -7.65 8.85
CA LYS A 189 -4.57 -6.93 9.18
C LYS A 189 -4.57 -6.40 10.61
N TYR A 190 -4.08 -7.20 11.55
CA TYR A 190 -3.83 -6.73 12.91
C TYR A 190 -2.85 -5.55 12.93
N GLY A 191 -1.77 -5.62 12.14
CA GLY A 191 -0.80 -4.53 11.99
C GLY A 191 -1.43 -3.24 11.48
N LEU A 192 -2.33 -3.32 10.49
CA LEU A 192 -3.13 -2.19 10.01
C LEU A 192 -4.00 -1.61 11.14
N ILE A 193 -4.73 -2.45 11.87
CA ILE A 193 -5.60 -2.00 12.97
C ILE A 193 -4.79 -1.34 14.08
N ALA A 194 -3.66 -1.92 14.47
CA ALA A 194 -2.76 -1.34 15.45
C ALA A 194 -2.22 0.02 15.00
N GLU A 195 -1.89 0.18 13.72
CA GLU A 195 -1.48 1.47 13.14
C GLU A 195 -2.61 2.51 13.27
N LEU A 196 -3.84 2.13 12.92
CA LEU A 196 -5.01 3.00 13.04
C LEU A 196 -5.34 3.38 14.47
N VAL A 197 -5.19 2.46 15.45
CA VAL A 197 -5.43 2.76 16.86
C VAL A 197 -4.37 3.72 17.42
N ARG A 198 -3.11 3.56 17.01
CA ARG A 198 -1.97 4.37 17.50
C ARG A 198 -1.84 5.70 16.78
N SER A 199 -2.48 5.86 15.63
CA SER A 199 -2.52 7.12 14.89
C SER A 199 -3.02 8.26 15.78
N PRO A 200 -2.35 9.43 15.79
CA PRO A 200 -2.83 10.60 16.53
C PRO A 200 -4.19 11.10 16.00
N PHE A 201 -4.53 10.78 14.74
CA PHE A 201 -5.77 11.21 14.08
C PHE A 201 -6.96 10.29 14.37
N SER A 202 -6.72 9.11 14.95
CA SER A 202 -7.72 8.04 15.08
C SER A 202 -9.02 8.48 15.76
N LYS A 203 -8.92 9.21 16.87
CA LYS A 203 -10.09 9.65 17.65
C LYS A 203 -10.84 10.80 17.00
N GLU A 204 -10.19 11.54 16.11
CA GLU A 204 -10.79 12.67 15.39
C GLU A 204 -11.52 12.19 14.14
N VAL A 205 -10.94 11.22 13.44
CA VAL A 205 -11.44 10.72 12.15
C VAL A 205 -12.50 9.64 12.33
N PHE A 206 -12.28 8.67 13.23
CA PHE A 206 -13.23 7.59 13.45
C PHE A 206 -14.25 7.98 14.52
N ASP A 207 -15.52 7.61 14.28
CA ASP A 207 -16.55 7.79 15.29
C ASP A 207 -16.24 6.98 16.57
N LYS A 208 -16.81 7.42 17.69
CA LYS A 208 -16.52 6.80 19.00
C LYS A 208 -16.83 5.29 19.02
N PRO A 209 -17.99 4.81 18.51
CA PRO A 209 -18.28 3.37 18.47
C PRO A 209 -17.24 2.58 17.66
N PHE A 210 -16.86 3.04 16.47
CA PHE A 210 -15.89 2.36 15.63
C PHE A 210 -14.48 2.37 16.23
N HIS A 211 -14.04 3.51 16.76
CA HIS A 211 -12.74 3.61 17.44
C HIS A 211 -12.64 2.65 18.63
N LEU A 212 -13.71 2.47 19.41
CA LEU A 212 -13.73 1.48 20.50
C LEU A 212 -13.58 0.04 19.98
N ARG A 213 -14.20 -0.30 18.85
CA ARG A 213 -14.06 -1.62 18.21
C ARG A 213 -12.65 -1.86 17.68
N LEU A 214 -11.99 -0.85 17.11
CA LEU A 214 -10.58 -0.95 16.73
C LEU A 214 -9.68 -1.25 17.93
N ARG A 215 -9.89 -0.55 19.06
CA ARG A 215 -9.12 -0.79 20.30
C ARG A 215 -9.38 -2.17 20.90
N GLU A 216 -10.62 -2.64 20.84
CA GLU A 216 -10.96 -3.99 21.27
C GLU A 216 -10.26 -5.03 20.39
N TYR A 217 -10.30 -4.86 19.07
CA TYR A 217 -9.61 -5.74 18.13
C TYR A 217 -8.10 -5.78 18.42
N GLU A 218 -7.46 -4.62 18.63
CA GLU A 218 -6.04 -4.53 18.97
C GLU A 218 -5.71 -5.26 20.29
N ARG A 219 -6.57 -5.13 21.31
CA ARG A 219 -6.41 -5.78 22.61
C ARG A 219 -6.56 -7.31 22.52
N GLU A 220 -7.50 -7.78 21.72
CA GLU A 220 -7.76 -9.21 21.51
C GLU A 220 -6.62 -9.91 20.75
N GLY A 221 -5.91 -9.19 19.88
CA GLY A 221 -4.81 -9.73 19.10
C GLY A 221 -5.23 -10.35 17.75
N PRO A 222 -4.24 -10.77 16.94
CA PRO A 222 -4.47 -11.27 15.56
C PRO A 222 -5.20 -12.61 15.49
N PHE A 223 -5.03 -13.48 16.49
CA PHE A 223 -5.53 -14.87 16.47
C PHE A 223 -6.76 -15.09 17.34
N TYR A 224 -7.36 -14.04 17.89
CA TYR A 224 -8.57 -14.17 18.68
C TYR A 224 -9.74 -14.72 17.86
N VAL A 225 -10.44 -15.69 18.45
CA VAL A 225 -11.67 -16.27 17.91
C VAL A 225 -12.75 -16.09 18.96
N GLN A 226 -13.84 -15.42 18.57
CA GLN A 226 -15.00 -15.29 19.44
C GLN A 226 -15.62 -16.67 19.66
N ALA A 227 -15.75 -17.09 20.92
CA ALA A 227 -16.43 -18.33 21.26
C ALA A 227 -17.90 -18.23 20.84
N GLN A 228 -18.33 -19.06 19.90
CA GLN A 228 -19.75 -19.23 19.61
C GLN A 228 -20.33 -20.18 20.65
N ALA A 229 -21.32 -19.74 21.42
CA ALA A 229 -22.07 -20.62 22.29
C ALA A 229 -22.81 -21.64 21.41
N ALA A 230 -22.38 -22.90 21.46
CA ALA A 230 -23.10 -24.00 20.82
C ALA A 230 -24.41 -24.21 21.60
N VAL A 231 -25.53 -23.76 21.04
CA VAL A 231 -26.85 -24.13 21.56
C VAL A 231 -27.09 -25.57 21.14
N ALA A 232 -26.86 -26.51 22.06
CA ALA A 232 -27.28 -27.88 21.88
C ALA A 232 -28.82 -27.92 21.92
N PHE A 233 -29.45 -28.23 20.79
CA PHE A 233 -30.84 -28.67 20.78
C PHE A 233 -30.86 -30.09 21.34
N GLU A 234 -31.17 -30.25 22.62
CA GLU A 234 -31.68 -31.52 23.12
C GLU A 234 -33.08 -31.71 22.49
N GLY A 235 -33.20 -32.69 21.60
CA GLY A 235 -34.49 -33.14 21.10
C GLY A 235 -35.30 -33.67 22.27
N ALA A 236 -36.49 -33.13 22.47
CA ALA A 236 -37.48 -33.71 23.36
C ALA A 236 -38.01 -35.00 22.73
N ASP A 237 -37.79 -36.12 23.41
CA ASP A 237 -38.53 -37.38 23.22
C ASP A 237 -40.00 -37.22 23.65
#